data_AF-A0A1B6ESJ4-F1
#
_entry.id   AF-A0A1B6ESJ4-F1
#
_cell.length_a   1.000
_cell.length_b   1.000
_cell.length_c   1.000
_cell.angle_alpha   90.00
_cell.angle_beta   90.00
_cell.angle_gamma   90.00
#
_symmetry.space_group_name_H-M   'P 1'
#
loop_
_entity.id
_entity.type
_entity.pdbx_description
1 polymer ?
#
loop_
_entity_poly.entity_id
_entity_poly.type
_entity_poly.pdbx_seq_one_letter_code
_entity_poly.pdbx_strand_id
1 'polypeptide(L)'
;MANQPITRAIQVITSHDELVSGEVKRVIKIVKQNRRGSTLADIFCNNRCKDLQILVFSIVGKTRGGKSLLLNLMIKYLESQPGTPDWLTGTVSPHTGFTWEGGVSSVTRGIWIWPRIYRRVAANGAEVGILLVDNEGMFDGEATDGEILAMSGLSTVISYIQMFNVKDKITTDYLECIVRNLVRGIEDMENVQGDRVREDYKLMFLVRDWIYEDYHSFGLDEGWNYIEADSQRGTTEHRAIWQEIRRTFNDIQCVLLPYPGTAVNSTQFTSTGQLSNLDEPFLREVKNFIRNLFASENLRPPETKLTGQGIYDLLMSVDGKVADDSLSFLNLTSFFYHPIV
;
A
#
# COMPACT_ATOMS: atom_id res chain seq x y z
N MET A 1 5.12 -13.06 -29.17
CA MET A 1 5.59 -11.67 -29.05
C MET A 1 6.65 -11.65 -27.96
N ALA A 2 7.83 -11.12 -28.21
CA ALA A 2 8.89 -11.05 -27.21
C ALA A 2 8.40 -10.20 -26.02
N ASN A 3 8.41 -10.77 -24.81
CA ASN A 3 8.12 -10.04 -23.57
C ASN A 3 9.13 -8.89 -23.46
N GLN A 4 8.68 -7.65 -23.68
CA GLN A 4 9.46 -6.50 -23.25
C GLN A 4 9.67 -6.62 -21.74
N PRO A 5 10.88 -6.32 -21.23
CA PRO A 5 11.13 -6.36 -19.80
C PRO A 5 10.16 -5.40 -19.10
N ILE A 6 9.46 -5.89 -18.09
CA ILE A 6 8.68 -5.06 -17.17
C ILE A 6 9.68 -4.10 -16.52
N THR A 7 9.58 -2.82 -16.85
CA THR A 7 10.47 -1.81 -16.28
C THR A 7 9.76 -0.91 -15.28
N ARG A 8 8.44 -0.74 -15.32
CA ARG A 8 7.74 0.27 -14.52
C ARG A 8 6.44 -0.24 -13.90
N ALA A 9 6.07 0.37 -12.78
CA ALA A 9 4.74 0.23 -12.21
C ALA A 9 3.69 0.72 -13.22
N ILE A 10 2.50 0.13 -13.14
CA ILE A 10 1.40 0.46 -14.03
C ILE A 10 0.26 1.06 -13.23
N GLN A 11 -0.33 2.12 -13.77
CA GLN A 11 -1.57 2.65 -13.24
C GLN A 11 -2.68 1.65 -13.56
N VAL A 12 -3.50 1.33 -12.56
CA VAL A 12 -4.63 0.41 -12.72
C VAL A 12 -5.96 1.07 -12.42
N ILE A 13 -5.97 2.11 -11.59
CA ILE A 13 -7.18 2.89 -11.32
C ILE A 13 -6.90 4.36 -11.55
N THR A 14 -7.84 5.01 -12.21
CA THR A 14 -7.92 6.47 -12.39
C THR A 14 -9.33 6.95 -12.05
N SER A 15 -9.49 8.25 -11.93
CA SER A 15 -10.78 8.91 -11.90
C SER A 15 -10.81 10.06 -12.89
N HIS A 16 -12.00 10.38 -13.40
CA HIS A 16 -12.20 11.55 -14.25
C HIS A 16 -13.61 12.11 -14.11
N ASP A 17 -13.78 13.36 -14.55
CA ASP A 17 -15.08 14.01 -14.61
C ASP A 17 -15.93 13.40 -15.73
N GLU A 18 -17.13 12.97 -15.37
CA GLU A 18 -18.14 12.47 -16.29
C GLU A 18 -19.51 13.08 -15.91
N LEU A 19 -20.34 13.36 -16.92
CA LEU A 19 -21.68 13.90 -16.68
C LEU A 19 -22.63 12.75 -16.32
N VAL A 20 -23.07 12.70 -15.06
CA VAL A 20 -23.97 11.65 -14.55
C VAL A 20 -25.24 12.32 -14.04
N SER A 21 -26.38 12.01 -14.67
CA SER A 21 -27.69 12.57 -14.29
C SER A 21 -27.74 14.10 -14.24
N GLY A 22 -26.96 14.78 -15.10
CA GLY A 22 -26.93 16.25 -15.19
C GLY A 22 -25.91 16.94 -14.29
N GLU A 23 -25.19 16.20 -13.44
CA GLU A 23 -24.12 16.72 -12.59
C GLU A 23 -22.77 16.16 -13.04
N VAL A 24 -21.72 16.98 -12.94
CA VAL A 24 -20.35 16.50 -13.15
C VAL A 24 -19.94 15.71 -11.91
N LYS A 25 -19.66 14.42 -12.09
CA LYS A 25 -19.22 13.52 -11.03
C LYS A 25 -17.88 12.89 -11.39
N ARG A 26 -17.12 12.54 -10.35
CA ARG A 26 -15.89 11.77 -10.50
C ARG A 26 -16.25 10.29 -10.68
N VAL A 27 -15.79 9.69 -11.77
CA VAL A 27 -16.07 8.28 -12.09
C VAL A 27 -14.76 7.50 -12.12
N ILE A 28 -14.74 6.38 -11.41
CA ILE A 28 -13.64 5.43 -11.36
C ILE A 28 -13.51 4.77 -12.74
N LYS A 29 -12.30 4.69 -13.28
CA LYS A 29 -11.99 3.87 -14.45
C LYS A 29 -10.80 2.97 -14.20
N ILE A 30 -10.94 1.74 -14.69
CA ILE A 30 -9.86 0.76 -14.67
C ILE A 30 -9.06 0.81 -15.95
N VAL A 31 -7.74 0.91 -15.80
CA VAL A 31 -6.79 0.85 -16.91
C VAL A 31 -6.53 -0.62 -17.26
N LYS A 32 -7.37 -1.17 -18.14
CA LYS A 32 -7.31 -2.59 -18.55
C LYS A 32 -6.04 -2.94 -19.34
N GLN A 33 -5.52 -1.98 -20.11
CA GLN A 33 -4.34 -2.14 -20.93
C GLN A 33 -3.44 -0.91 -20.79
N ASN A 34 -2.19 -1.12 -20.38
CA ASN A 34 -1.20 -0.07 -20.38
C ASN A 34 -0.60 0.09 -21.79
N ARG A 35 -0.32 1.34 -22.22
CA ARG A 35 0.08 1.70 -23.60
C ARG A 35 1.27 0.90 -24.14
N ARG A 36 2.11 0.31 -23.29
CA ARG A 36 3.30 -0.50 -23.65
C ARG A 36 3.57 -1.66 -22.69
N GLY A 37 2.54 -2.29 -22.12
CA GLY A 37 2.74 -3.32 -21.09
C GLY A 37 1.69 -4.43 -21.08
N SER A 38 1.81 -5.31 -20.08
CA SER A 38 0.84 -6.37 -19.78
C SER A 38 -0.55 -5.78 -19.55
N THR A 39 -1.59 -6.50 -19.97
CA THR A 39 -2.96 -6.18 -19.57
C THR A 39 -3.17 -6.57 -18.11
N LEU A 40 -4.22 -6.01 -17.48
CA LEU A 40 -4.58 -6.39 -16.12
C LEU A 40 -4.88 -7.90 -16.01
N ALA A 41 -5.51 -8.46 -17.05
CA ALA A 41 -5.78 -9.90 -17.14
C ALA A 41 -4.49 -10.73 -17.27
N ASP A 42 -3.47 -10.24 -18.00
CA ASP A 42 -2.18 -10.96 -18.10
C ASP A 42 -1.47 -11.07 -16.74
N ILE A 43 -1.64 -10.08 -15.87
CA ILE A 43 -1.02 -10.04 -14.54
C ILE A 43 -1.74 -11.00 -13.59
N PHE A 44 -3.07 -10.94 -13.56
CA PHE A 44 -3.88 -11.60 -12.53
C PHE A 44 -4.49 -12.93 -12.96
N CYS A 45 -4.90 -13.07 -14.22
CA CYS A 45 -5.70 -14.19 -14.70
C CYS A 45 -4.88 -15.26 -15.44
N ASN A 46 -3.55 -15.14 -15.46
CA ASN A 46 -2.69 -16.19 -16.02
C ASN A 46 -2.64 -17.42 -15.10
N ASN A 47 -2.30 -18.59 -15.65
CA ASN A 47 -2.29 -19.88 -14.94
C ASN A 47 -1.39 -19.93 -13.68
N ARG A 48 -0.46 -18.99 -13.51
CA ARG A 48 0.42 -18.94 -12.33
C ARG A 48 -0.16 -18.10 -11.18
N CYS A 49 -1.08 -17.19 -11.49
CA CYS A 49 -1.60 -16.19 -10.55
C CYS A 49 -3.10 -16.31 -10.28
N LYS A 50 -3.89 -16.83 -11.24
CA LYS A 50 -5.35 -16.83 -11.21
C LYS A 50 -5.92 -17.34 -9.87
N ASP A 51 -5.46 -18.51 -9.44
CA ASP A 51 -5.94 -19.18 -8.22
C ASP A 51 -4.97 -19.01 -7.04
N LEU A 52 -3.86 -18.29 -7.24
CA LEU A 52 -2.86 -18.04 -6.21
C LEU A 52 -3.40 -16.98 -5.24
N GLN A 53 -3.35 -17.24 -3.94
CA GLN A 53 -3.65 -16.23 -2.93
C GLN A 53 -2.59 -15.12 -2.97
N ILE A 54 -3.02 -13.87 -3.10
CA ILE A 54 -2.14 -12.71 -3.25
C ILE A 54 -2.16 -11.89 -1.96
N LEU A 55 -0.98 -11.75 -1.36
CA LEU A 55 -0.71 -10.84 -0.26
C LEU A 55 -0.33 -9.46 -0.85
N VAL A 56 -1.27 -8.53 -0.76
CA VAL A 56 -1.11 -7.17 -1.28
C VAL A 56 -0.52 -6.26 -0.20
N PHE A 57 0.63 -5.67 -0.46
CA PHE A 57 1.27 -4.68 0.40
C PHE A 57 1.06 -3.31 -0.25
N SER A 58 0.17 -2.52 0.35
CA SER A 58 -0.24 -1.23 -0.20
C SER A 58 0.30 -0.10 0.64
N ILE A 59 0.89 0.91 0.02
CA ILE A 59 1.31 2.14 0.72
C ILE A 59 0.36 3.28 0.36
N VAL A 60 -0.12 3.98 1.38
CA VAL A 60 -0.95 5.18 1.26
C VAL A 60 -0.38 6.28 2.17
N GLY A 61 -0.66 7.54 1.86
CA GLY A 61 -0.25 8.69 2.67
C GLY A 61 0.14 9.88 1.81
N LYS A 62 0.54 10.97 2.47
CA LYS A 62 0.85 12.25 1.81
C LYS A 62 1.81 12.08 0.62
N THR A 63 1.61 12.89 -0.42
CA THR A 63 2.52 12.95 -1.56
C THR A 63 3.91 13.38 -1.10
N ARG A 64 4.95 12.94 -1.83
CA ARG A 64 6.37 13.20 -1.49
C ARG A 64 6.87 12.69 -0.14
N GLY A 65 6.15 11.77 0.49
CA GLY A 65 6.60 11.11 1.73
C GLY A 65 7.64 10.00 1.53
N GLY A 66 8.26 9.89 0.35
CA GLY A 66 9.25 8.84 0.06
C GLY A 66 8.67 7.42 -0.04
N LYS A 67 7.38 7.28 -0.41
CA LYS A 67 6.69 5.98 -0.59
C LYS A 67 7.33 5.14 -1.68
N SER A 68 7.49 5.73 -2.87
CA SER A 68 7.99 5.04 -4.05
C SER A 68 9.43 4.56 -3.84
N LEU A 69 10.31 5.34 -3.18
CA LEU A 69 11.64 4.86 -2.79
C LEU A 69 11.55 3.55 -1.98
N LEU A 70 10.69 3.52 -0.95
CA LEU A 70 10.52 2.32 -0.11
C LEU A 70 9.98 1.13 -0.92
N LEU A 71 8.97 1.35 -1.78
CA LEU A 71 8.46 0.31 -2.68
C LEU A 71 9.54 -0.26 -3.62
N ASN A 72 10.43 0.60 -4.12
CA ASN A 72 11.51 0.14 -4.99
C ASN A 72 12.62 -0.59 -4.25
N LEU A 73 12.83 -0.27 -2.96
CA LEU A 73 13.67 -1.09 -2.08
C LEU A 73 13.02 -2.46 -1.83
N MET A 74 11.69 -2.53 -1.67
CA MET A 74 10.95 -3.81 -1.59
C MET A 74 11.07 -4.62 -2.88
N ILE A 75 10.93 -3.98 -4.06
CA ILE A 75 11.17 -4.64 -5.37
C ILE A 75 12.58 -5.22 -5.41
N LYS A 76 13.61 -4.43 -5.07
CA LYS A 76 15.00 -4.87 -5.08
C LYS A 76 15.22 -6.09 -4.18
N TYR A 77 14.60 -6.12 -3.00
CA TYR A 77 14.64 -7.30 -2.13
C TYR A 77 13.95 -8.50 -2.78
N LEU A 78 12.75 -8.31 -3.32
CA LEU A 78 11.96 -9.40 -3.92
C LEU A 78 12.59 -9.99 -5.18
N GLU A 79 13.39 -9.21 -5.90
CA GLU A 79 14.19 -9.65 -7.06
C GLU A 79 15.57 -10.20 -6.71
N SER A 80 16.06 -9.95 -5.48
CA SER A 80 17.32 -10.51 -5.03
C SER A 80 17.24 -12.04 -4.92
N GLN A 81 18.36 -12.73 -5.17
CA GLN A 81 18.40 -14.18 -5.03
C GLN A 81 18.21 -14.56 -3.55
N PRO A 82 17.40 -15.59 -3.25
CA PRO A 82 17.26 -16.10 -1.88
C PRO A 82 18.63 -16.37 -1.26
N GLY A 83 18.86 -15.88 -0.05
CA GLY A 83 20.14 -16.03 0.65
C GLY A 83 21.20 -14.99 0.32
N THR A 84 20.93 -13.99 -0.53
CA THR A 84 21.87 -12.88 -0.78
C THR A 84 22.07 -12.07 0.52
N PRO A 85 23.29 -12.08 1.13
CA PRO A 85 23.52 -11.45 2.43
C PRO A 85 23.45 -9.92 2.39
N ASP A 86 23.70 -9.33 1.22
CA ASP A 86 23.71 -7.88 1.04
C ASP A 86 22.94 -7.43 -0.20
N TRP A 87 21.64 -7.72 -0.20
CA TRP A 87 20.71 -7.34 -1.26
C TRP A 87 20.58 -5.81 -1.42
N LEU A 88 20.89 -5.02 -0.39
CA LEU A 88 20.68 -3.57 -0.36
C LEU A 88 21.95 -2.80 -0.78
N THR A 89 22.47 -3.12 -1.96
CA THR A 89 23.69 -2.50 -2.52
C THR A 89 23.50 -2.03 -3.96
N GLY A 90 24.42 -1.20 -4.44
CA GLY A 90 24.37 -0.65 -5.80
C GLY A 90 23.31 0.44 -5.96
N THR A 91 22.50 0.34 -7.01
CA THR A 91 21.48 1.35 -7.34
C THR A 91 20.07 0.81 -7.21
N VAL A 92 19.12 1.72 -7.01
CA VAL A 92 17.69 1.55 -7.21
C VAL A 92 17.31 2.54 -8.29
N SER A 93 17.08 2.07 -9.53
CA SER A 93 16.98 3.00 -10.66
C SER A 93 15.67 3.81 -10.60
N PRO A 94 15.72 5.15 -10.64
CA PRO A 94 14.53 6.03 -10.57
C PRO A 94 13.58 5.88 -11.76
N HIS A 95 14.08 5.32 -12.86
CA HIS A 95 13.33 5.12 -14.10
C HIS A 95 12.73 3.71 -14.22
N THR A 96 12.96 2.86 -13.21
CA THR A 96 12.47 1.48 -13.14
C THR A 96 11.80 1.21 -11.80
N GLY A 97 10.69 0.50 -11.78
CA GLY A 97 9.88 0.38 -10.57
C GLY A 97 8.73 1.38 -10.53
N PHE A 98 8.32 1.78 -9.33
CA PHE A 98 7.44 2.93 -9.14
C PHE A 98 8.23 4.20 -9.43
N THR A 99 7.72 5.12 -10.24
CA THR A 99 8.44 6.36 -10.56
C THR A 99 8.62 7.20 -9.31
N TRP A 100 9.83 7.72 -9.05
CA TRP A 100 10.03 8.79 -8.06
C TRP A 100 10.84 9.92 -8.69
N GLU A 101 10.22 11.09 -8.84
CA GLU A 101 10.87 12.29 -9.34
C GLU A 101 10.81 13.39 -8.27
N GLY A 102 11.88 14.18 -8.16
CA GLY A 102 11.85 15.42 -7.39
C GLY A 102 11.12 16.51 -8.19
N GLY A 103 10.11 17.17 -7.61
CA GLY A 103 9.34 18.21 -8.31
C GLY A 103 8.06 18.62 -7.58
N VAL A 104 7.40 19.70 -8.03
CA VAL A 104 6.23 20.32 -7.38
C VAL A 104 4.88 19.77 -7.88
N SER A 105 4.87 18.94 -8.91
CA SER A 105 3.64 18.38 -9.51
C SER A 105 3.40 16.95 -9.03
N SER A 106 2.18 16.58 -8.63
CA SER A 106 1.82 15.16 -8.54
C SER A 106 1.66 14.63 -9.98
N VAL A 107 2.49 13.67 -10.35
CA VAL A 107 2.37 13.03 -11.66
C VAL A 107 1.45 11.84 -11.45
N THR A 108 0.19 12.01 -11.84
CA THR A 108 -0.85 10.98 -12.00
C THR A 108 -1.44 10.31 -10.73
N ARG A 109 -2.69 10.70 -10.42
CA ARG A 109 -3.52 10.23 -9.29
C ARG A 109 -4.09 8.82 -9.50
N GLY A 110 -4.27 8.08 -8.42
CA GLY A 110 -4.97 6.79 -8.41
C GLY A 110 -4.10 5.65 -7.88
N ILE A 111 -4.46 4.43 -8.25
CA ILE A 111 -3.80 3.21 -7.76
C ILE A 111 -2.82 2.69 -8.80
N TRP A 112 -1.58 2.47 -8.37
CA TRP A 112 -0.49 1.91 -9.15
C TRP A 112 -0.07 0.56 -8.60
N ILE A 113 0.22 -0.40 -9.47
CA ILE A 113 0.74 -1.71 -9.07
C ILE A 113 2.07 -2.01 -9.75
N TRP A 114 2.91 -2.78 -9.05
CA TRP A 114 4.02 -3.46 -9.71
C TRP A 114 3.48 -4.66 -10.49
N PRO A 115 3.65 -4.72 -11.82
CA PRO A 115 2.94 -5.71 -12.66
C PRO A 115 3.53 -7.12 -12.58
N ARG A 116 4.50 -7.37 -11.67
CA ARG A 116 5.05 -8.70 -11.39
C ARG A 116 4.63 -9.16 -10.00
N ILE A 117 3.91 -10.27 -9.94
CA ILE A 117 3.56 -10.96 -8.70
C ILE A 117 4.72 -11.89 -8.31
N TYR A 118 5.26 -11.70 -7.11
CA TYR A 118 6.37 -12.52 -6.60
C TYR A 118 5.85 -13.70 -5.81
N ARG A 119 6.14 -14.92 -6.27
CA ARG A 119 5.76 -16.13 -5.53
C ARG A 119 6.70 -16.34 -4.34
N ARG A 120 6.14 -16.71 -3.20
CA ARG A 120 6.84 -17.08 -1.96
C ARG A 120 6.14 -18.27 -1.31
N VAL A 121 6.88 -18.99 -0.48
CA VAL A 121 6.35 -20.06 0.36
C VAL A 121 6.30 -19.55 1.79
N ALA A 122 5.11 -19.53 2.36
CA ALA A 122 4.88 -19.21 3.77
C ALA A 122 5.40 -20.34 4.67
N ALA A 123 5.61 -20.06 5.96
CA ALA A 123 6.11 -21.06 6.91
C ALA A 123 5.21 -22.30 7.06
N ASN A 124 3.91 -22.17 6.78
CA ASN A 124 2.96 -23.28 6.75
C ASN A 124 3.00 -24.11 5.44
N GLY A 125 3.91 -23.78 4.52
CA GLY A 125 4.05 -24.43 3.21
C GLY A 125 3.12 -23.90 2.12
N ALA A 126 2.23 -22.96 2.43
CA ALA A 126 1.34 -22.37 1.44
C ALA A 126 2.14 -21.51 0.44
N GLU A 127 1.89 -21.71 -0.85
CA GLU A 127 2.41 -20.81 -1.89
C GLU A 127 1.51 -19.59 -2.01
N VAL A 128 2.10 -18.39 -1.93
CA VAL A 128 1.42 -17.10 -2.05
C VAL A 128 2.11 -16.20 -3.06
N GLY A 129 1.35 -15.28 -3.63
CA GLY A 129 1.86 -14.18 -4.43
C GLY A 129 2.02 -12.91 -3.59
N ILE A 130 3.03 -12.11 -3.86
CA ILE A 130 3.21 -10.78 -3.27
C ILE A 130 2.98 -9.75 -4.36
N LEU A 131 2.08 -8.80 -4.08
CA LEU A 131 1.79 -7.65 -4.93
C LEU A 131 2.12 -6.36 -4.16
N LEU A 132 2.80 -5.43 -4.83
CA LEU A 132 3.09 -4.11 -4.28
C LEU A 132 2.18 -3.07 -4.93
N VAL A 133 1.61 -2.18 -4.11
CA VAL A 133 0.65 -1.16 -4.53
C VAL A 133 1.05 0.21 -3.97
N ASP A 134 1.02 1.23 -4.83
CA ASP A 134 1.19 2.64 -4.44
C ASP A 134 -0.12 3.38 -4.67
N ASN A 135 -0.61 4.06 -3.64
CA ASN A 135 -1.71 5.01 -3.75
C ASN A 135 -1.11 6.42 -3.88
N GLU A 136 -0.96 6.87 -5.11
CA GLU A 136 -0.34 8.15 -5.42
C GLU A 136 -1.40 9.26 -5.61
N GLY A 137 -1.05 10.47 -5.16
CA GLY A 137 -1.84 11.66 -5.47
C GLY A 137 -3.15 11.82 -4.68
N MET A 138 -3.39 11.01 -3.65
CA MET A 138 -4.65 11.09 -2.90
C MET A 138 -4.76 12.31 -1.97
N PHE A 139 -3.63 12.85 -1.49
CA PHE A 139 -3.63 13.95 -0.50
C PHE A 139 -2.92 15.20 -1.01
N ASP A 140 -3.01 15.47 -2.32
CA ASP A 140 -2.39 16.63 -2.97
C ASP A 140 -3.28 17.88 -2.98
N GLY A 141 -4.48 17.81 -2.39
CA GLY A 141 -5.44 18.91 -2.28
C GLY A 141 -6.39 19.04 -3.47
N GLU A 142 -6.31 18.13 -4.42
CA GLU A 142 -6.99 18.25 -5.70
C GLU A 142 -7.93 17.08 -6.02
N ALA A 143 -7.85 16.00 -5.24
CA ALA A 143 -8.86 14.95 -5.21
C ALA A 143 -10.02 15.39 -4.31
N THR A 144 -11.26 15.04 -4.68
CA THR A 144 -12.41 15.24 -3.80
C THR A 144 -12.33 14.29 -2.61
N ASP A 145 -13.01 14.61 -1.50
CA ASP A 145 -13.04 13.72 -0.33
C ASP A 145 -13.61 12.32 -0.70
N GLY A 146 -14.64 12.25 -1.55
CA GLY A 146 -15.19 10.99 -2.07
C GLY A 146 -14.19 10.20 -2.92
N GLU A 147 -13.37 10.86 -3.76
CA GLU A 147 -12.28 10.17 -4.48
C GLU A 147 -11.26 9.56 -3.52
N ILE A 148 -10.91 10.29 -2.46
CA ILE A 148 -9.94 9.82 -1.45
C ILE A 148 -10.51 8.64 -0.68
N LEU A 149 -11.76 8.74 -0.23
CA LEU A 149 -12.45 7.67 0.48
C LEU A 149 -12.55 6.41 -0.38
N ALA A 150 -13.05 6.56 -1.62
CA ALA A 150 -13.29 5.42 -2.50
C ALA A 150 -11.99 4.68 -2.84
N MET A 151 -10.94 5.39 -3.24
CA MET A 151 -9.66 4.78 -3.60
C MET A 151 -8.95 4.19 -2.37
N SER A 152 -9.04 4.85 -1.21
CA SER A 152 -8.34 4.39 0.01
C SER A 152 -9.04 3.16 0.59
N GLY A 153 -10.37 3.17 0.66
CA GLY A 153 -11.14 2.01 1.09
C GLY A 153 -10.95 0.83 0.15
N LEU A 154 -10.98 1.05 -1.17
CA LEU A 154 -10.69 0.01 -2.17
C LEU A 154 -9.29 -0.58 -2.00
N SER A 155 -8.27 0.26 -1.84
CA SER A 155 -6.91 -0.17 -1.54
C SER A 155 -6.84 -0.99 -0.25
N THR A 156 -7.54 -0.55 0.79
CA THR A 156 -7.52 -1.21 2.11
C THR A 156 -8.17 -2.59 2.06
N VAL A 157 -9.25 -2.74 1.30
CA VAL A 157 -9.93 -4.02 1.07
C VAL A 157 -9.02 -5.05 0.42
N ILE A 158 -8.34 -4.66 -0.66
CA ILE A 158 -7.48 -5.60 -1.38
C ILE A 158 -6.19 -5.87 -0.62
N SER A 159 -5.80 -5.01 0.33
CA SER A 159 -4.55 -5.11 1.07
C SER A 159 -4.53 -6.29 2.04
N TYR A 160 -3.41 -7.03 2.06
CA TYR A 160 -3.02 -7.86 3.20
C TYR A 160 -2.44 -6.99 4.32
N ILE A 161 -1.59 -6.01 3.99
CA ILE A 161 -1.14 -4.96 4.91
C ILE A 161 -1.33 -3.60 4.23
N GLN A 162 -2.15 -2.75 4.83
CA GLN A 162 -2.25 -1.35 4.44
C GLN A 162 -1.21 -0.55 5.24
N MET A 163 -0.17 -0.07 4.56
CA MET A 163 0.87 0.75 5.15
C MET A 163 0.51 2.22 5.03
N PHE A 164 0.47 2.93 6.15
CA PHE A 164 0.17 4.35 6.22
C PHE A 164 1.47 5.13 6.46
N ASN A 165 1.90 5.87 5.43
CA ASN A 165 3.16 6.60 5.43
C ASN A 165 3.03 7.94 6.17
N VAL A 166 3.69 8.02 7.31
CA VAL A 166 3.70 9.15 8.25
C VAL A 166 5.04 9.84 8.19
N LYS A 167 5.07 11.17 8.15
CA LYS A 167 6.29 11.95 8.30
C LYS A 167 6.46 12.44 9.73
N ASP A 168 7.69 12.35 10.23
CA ASP A 168 8.17 12.77 11.55
C ASP A 168 7.55 12.00 12.72
N LYS A 169 6.24 12.16 12.97
CA LYS A 169 5.52 11.48 14.07
C LYS A 169 4.03 11.33 13.76
N ILE A 170 3.36 10.44 14.48
CA ILE A 170 1.91 10.29 14.43
C ILE A 170 1.27 11.48 15.13
N THR A 171 0.34 12.14 14.44
CA THR A 171 -0.44 13.28 14.92
C THR A 171 -1.92 12.94 14.81
N THR A 172 -2.77 13.70 15.52
CA THR A 172 -4.23 13.53 15.43
C THR A 172 -4.71 13.62 13.98
N ASP A 173 -4.21 14.55 13.18
CA ASP A 173 -4.56 14.67 11.75
C ASP A 173 -4.31 13.37 10.95
N TYR A 174 -3.23 12.64 11.25
CA TYR A 174 -2.96 11.36 10.59
C TYR A 174 -3.97 10.29 11.03
N LEU A 175 -4.31 10.26 12.31
CA LEU A 175 -5.27 9.29 12.84
C LEU A 175 -6.69 9.58 12.34
N GLU A 176 -7.13 10.85 12.33
CA GLU A 176 -8.40 11.27 11.74
C GLU A 176 -8.46 10.97 10.24
N CYS A 177 -7.34 11.12 9.52
CA CYS A 177 -7.24 10.75 8.12
C CYS A 177 -7.43 9.24 7.91
N ILE A 178 -6.84 8.40 8.78
CA ILE A 178 -7.03 6.94 8.76
C ILE A 178 -8.50 6.59 9.01
N VAL A 179 -9.12 7.19 10.04
CA VAL A 179 -10.53 6.95 10.34
C VAL A 179 -11.40 7.35 9.15
N ARG A 180 -11.23 8.57 8.65
CA ARG A 180 -12.06 9.11 7.58
C ARG A 180 -11.95 8.32 6.29
N ASN A 181 -10.74 7.90 5.91
CA ASN A 181 -10.51 7.35 4.56
C ASN A 181 -10.34 5.83 4.52
N LEU A 182 -9.88 5.20 5.59
CA LEU A 182 -9.68 3.76 5.64
C LEU A 182 -10.80 3.08 6.42
N VAL A 183 -11.07 3.53 7.65
CA VAL A 183 -12.07 2.91 8.54
C VAL A 183 -13.47 3.07 7.96
N ARG A 184 -13.89 4.31 7.65
CA ARG A 184 -15.21 4.55 7.03
C ARG A 184 -15.36 3.84 5.69
N GLY A 185 -14.27 3.78 4.91
CA GLY A 185 -14.26 3.03 3.66
C GLY A 185 -14.67 1.57 3.88
N ILE A 186 -14.09 0.91 4.89
CA ILE A 186 -14.46 -0.45 5.31
C ILE A 186 -15.91 -0.52 5.79
N GLU A 187 -16.30 0.36 6.72
CA GLU A 187 -17.63 0.39 7.33
C GLU A 187 -18.76 0.56 6.30
N ASP A 188 -18.59 1.46 5.33
CA ASP A 188 -19.58 1.72 4.28
C ASP A 188 -19.87 0.47 3.45
N MET A 189 -18.86 -0.36 3.20
CA MET A 189 -19.04 -1.63 2.48
C MET A 189 -19.68 -2.71 3.34
N GLU A 190 -19.28 -2.81 4.61
CA GLU A 190 -19.82 -3.78 5.56
C GLU A 190 -21.30 -3.49 5.85
N ASN A 191 -21.68 -2.22 6.00
CA ASN A 191 -23.06 -1.81 6.25
C ASN A 191 -24.02 -2.21 5.10
N VAL A 192 -23.54 -2.24 3.86
CA VAL A 192 -24.34 -2.70 2.71
C VAL A 192 -24.50 -4.22 2.70
N GLN A 193 -23.47 -4.96 3.15
CA GLN A 193 -23.45 -6.42 3.08
C GLN A 193 -24.07 -7.09 4.30
N GLY A 194 -24.19 -6.38 5.43
CA GLY A 194 -24.85 -6.86 6.65
C GLY A 194 -23.98 -7.73 7.56
N ASP A 195 -22.84 -8.22 7.06
CA ASP A 195 -21.85 -8.99 7.82
C ASP A 195 -20.42 -8.48 7.55
N ARG A 196 -19.51 -8.70 8.51
CA ARG A 196 -18.07 -8.43 8.33
C ARG A 196 -17.50 -9.37 7.27
N VAL A 197 -17.04 -8.79 6.18
CA VAL A 197 -16.45 -9.52 5.04
C VAL A 197 -15.10 -10.14 5.42
N ARG A 198 -14.34 -9.43 6.26
CA ARG A 198 -13.00 -9.83 6.66
C ARG A 198 -12.70 -9.32 8.06
N GLU A 199 -12.14 -10.18 8.90
CA GLU A 199 -11.76 -9.78 10.26
C GLU A 199 -10.27 -9.41 10.37
N ASP A 200 -9.44 -9.80 9.40
CA ASP A 200 -7.97 -9.67 9.42
C ASP A 200 -7.42 -8.41 8.72
N TYR A 201 -8.13 -7.28 8.78
CA TYR A 201 -7.56 -6.02 8.28
C TYR A 201 -6.31 -5.63 9.08
N LYS A 202 -5.20 -5.41 8.39
CA LYS A 202 -3.92 -5.01 8.99
C LYS A 202 -3.50 -3.61 8.59
N LEU A 203 -3.05 -2.83 9.57
CA LEU A 203 -2.53 -1.48 9.39
C LEU A 203 -1.08 -1.43 9.86
N MET A 204 -0.21 -0.81 9.07
CA MET A 204 1.17 -0.57 9.48
C MET A 204 1.51 0.91 9.35
N PHE A 205 1.85 1.57 10.45
CA PHE A 205 2.42 2.91 10.42
C PHE A 205 3.88 2.84 9.94
N LEU A 206 4.18 3.53 8.85
CA LEU A 206 5.55 3.76 8.39
C LEU A 206 5.96 5.17 8.80
N VAL A 207 6.56 5.32 9.98
CA VAL A 207 6.99 6.64 10.47
C VAL A 207 8.37 6.95 9.89
N ARG A 208 8.42 7.96 9.04
CA ARG A 208 9.60 8.41 8.29
C ARG A 208 10.26 9.57 9.00
N ASP A 209 11.57 9.72 8.80
CA ASP A 209 12.34 10.84 9.33
C ASP A 209 12.21 10.96 10.86
N TRP A 210 12.18 9.82 11.57
CA TRP A 210 12.09 9.80 13.03
C TRP A 210 13.34 10.44 13.65
N ILE A 211 13.14 11.42 14.53
CA ILE A 211 14.24 12.18 15.18
C ILE A 211 14.26 12.05 16.71
N TYR A 212 13.29 11.35 17.30
CA TYR A 212 13.11 11.28 18.75
C TYR A 212 13.73 9.99 19.33
N GLU A 213 14.95 9.66 18.89
CA GLU A 213 15.70 8.45 19.29
C GLU A 213 15.92 8.34 20.81
N ASP A 214 16.00 9.48 21.51
CA ASP A 214 16.12 9.54 22.97
C ASP A 214 14.90 8.96 23.71
N TYR A 215 13.75 8.87 23.04
CA TYR A 215 12.50 8.35 23.61
C TYR A 215 12.18 6.95 23.09
N HIS A 216 12.30 6.76 21.77
CA HIS A 216 12.12 5.48 21.10
C HIS A 216 13.20 5.34 20.03
N SER A 217 13.98 4.26 20.10
CA SER A 217 14.96 3.95 19.04
C SER A 217 14.26 3.49 17.75
N PHE A 218 15.02 3.16 16.71
CA PHE A 218 14.44 2.77 15.42
C PHE A 218 13.91 1.34 15.38
N GLY A 219 13.13 1.03 14.34
CA GLY A 219 12.70 -0.34 14.03
C GLY A 219 11.26 -0.66 14.46
N LEU A 220 10.91 -1.94 14.38
CA LEU A 220 9.56 -2.45 14.62
C LEU A 220 9.22 -2.53 16.11
N ASP A 221 10.16 -3.01 16.94
CA ASP A 221 9.93 -3.21 18.38
C ASP A 221 9.64 -1.87 19.07
N GLU A 222 10.43 -0.85 18.77
CA GLU A 222 10.20 0.50 19.30
C GLU A 222 9.02 1.20 18.64
N GLY A 223 8.71 0.89 17.38
CA GLY A 223 7.49 1.34 16.74
C GLY A 223 6.24 0.85 17.48
N TRP A 224 6.24 -0.41 17.93
CA TRP A 224 5.18 -0.97 18.76
C TRP A 224 5.04 -0.23 20.09
N ASN A 225 6.15 -0.03 20.82
CA ASN A 225 6.16 0.72 22.07
C ASN A 225 5.61 2.15 21.88
N TYR A 226 5.99 2.80 20.77
CA TYR A 226 5.52 4.14 20.43
C TYR A 226 4.01 4.20 20.20
N ILE A 227 3.41 3.30 19.40
CA ILE A 227 1.95 3.33 19.16
C ILE A 227 1.15 2.91 20.38
N GLU A 228 1.67 2.01 21.23
CA GLU A 228 1.02 1.66 22.49
C GLU A 228 0.94 2.88 23.42
N ALA A 229 2.04 3.61 23.57
CA ALA A 229 2.07 4.85 24.34
C ALA A 229 1.18 5.95 23.72
N ASP A 230 1.22 6.11 22.39
CA ASP A 230 0.40 7.08 21.66
C ASP A 230 -1.09 6.79 21.83
N SER A 231 -1.49 5.51 21.84
CA SER A 231 -2.89 5.11 21.98
C SER A 231 -3.53 5.43 23.33
N GLN A 232 -2.72 5.66 24.36
CA GLN A 232 -3.18 5.88 25.74
C GLN A 232 -3.06 7.33 26.20
N ARG A 233 -2.27 8.16 25.49
CA ARG A 233 -2.05 9.56 25.86
C ARG A 233 -3.19 10.48 25.42
N GLY A 234 -3.02 11.77 25.70
CA GLY A 234 -3.87 12.83 25.14
C GLY A 234 -5.27 12.90 25.75
N THR A 235 -6.18 13.52 24.99
CA THR A 235 -7.57 13.76 25.41
C THR A 235 -8.44 12.52 25.20
N THR A 236 -9.69 12.58 25.64
CA THR A 236 -10.67 11.51 25.40
C THR A 236 -10.94 11.33 23.91
N GLU A 237 -10.96 12.41 23.15
CA GLU A 237 -11.14 12.41 21.69
C GLU A 237 -9.98 11.68 21.00
N HIS A 238 -8.74 11.95 21.41
CA HIS A 238 -7.57 11.26 20.85
C HIS A 238 -7.62 9.75 21.08
N ARG A 239 -7.99 9.32 22.30
CA ARG A 239 -8.16 7.89 22.62
C ARG A 239 -9.34 7.27 21.85
N ALA A 240 -10.42 8.00 21.64
CA ALA A 240 -11.58 7.53 20.88
C ALA A 240 -11.20 7.23 19.42
N ILE A 241 -10.38 8.08 18.78
CA ILE A 241 -9.88 7.84 17.43
C ILE A 241 -9.09 6.52 17.37
N TRP A 242 -8.20 6.27 18.34
CA TRP A 242 -7.46 5.00 18.42
C TRP A 242 -8.37 3.78 18.64
N GLN A 243 -9.46 3.93 19.40
CA GLN A 243 -10.45 2.86 19.58
C GLN A 243 -11.14 2.51 18.26
N GLU A 244 -11.51 3.50 17.44
CA GLU A 244 -12.10 3.27 16.11
C GLU A 244 -11.15 2.54 15.16
N ILE A 245 -9.87 2.95 15.15
CA ILE A 245 -8.83 2.28 14.34
C ILE A 245 -8.66 0.82 14.81
N ARG A 246 -8.51 0.57 16.12
CA ARG A 246 -8.36 -0.78 16.68
C ARG A 246 -9.59 -1.68 16.52
N ARG A 247 -10.79 -1.09 16.41
CA ARG A 247 -12.03 -1.83 16.12
C ARG A 247 -12.06 -2.40 14.71
N THR A 248 -11.37 -1.73 13.79
CA THR A 248 -11.34 -2.04 12.35
C THR A 248 -10.13 -2.88 11.99
N PHE A 249 -8.94 -2.50 12.48
CA PHE A 249 -7.68 -3.18 12.21
C PHE A 249 -7.28 -4.01 13.42
N ASN A 250 -7.26 -5.34 13.27
CA ASN A 250 -6.96 -6.28 14.37
C ASN A 250 -5.45 -6.55 14.55
N ASP A 251 -4.64 -6.18 13.55
CA ASP A 251 -3.17 -6.25 13.57
C ASP A 251 -2.63 -4.87 13.17
N ILE A 252 -2.20 -4.10 14.17
CA ILE A 252 -1.63 -2.76 13.99
C ILE A 252 -0.13 -2.83 14.29
N GLN A 253 0.68 -2.45 13.32
CA GLN A 253 2.13 -2.47 13.42
C GLN A 253 2.68 -1.06 13.21
N CYS A 254 3.92 -0.83 13.61
CA CYS A 254 4.59 0.44 13.39
C CYS A 254 6.09 0.20 13.23
N VAL A 255 6.72 0.89 12.27
CA VAL A 255 8.17 0.95 12.12
C VAL A 255 8.62 2.40 12.18
N LEU A 256 9.63 2.66 13.01
CA LEU A 256 10.30 3.96 13.09
C LEU A 256 11.54 3.93 12.19
N LEU A 257 11.52 4.69 11.11
CA LEU A 257 12.62 4.76 10.14
C LEU A 257 13.40 6.07 10.28
N PRO A 258 14.74 6.02 10.23
CA PRO A 258 15.57 7.23 10.26
C PRO A 258 15.34 8.10 9.03
N TYR A 259 15.85 9.34 9.08
CA TYR A 259 16.03 10.15 7.89
C TYR A 259 17.03 9.46 6.93
N PRO A 260 16.73 9.32 5.63
CA PRO A 260 17.61 8.64 4.66
C PRO A 260 18.88 9.41 4.27
N GLY A 261 19.08 10.62 4.80
CA GLY A 261 20.21 11.49 4.46
C GLY A 261 19.87 12.51 3.37
N THR A 262 20.63 13.62 3.34
CA THR A 262 20.34 14.78 2.48
C THR A 262 20.47 14.48 0.99
N ALA A 263 21.19 13.42 0.63
CA ALA A 263 21.37 12.98 -0.74
C ALA A 263 20.03 12.75 -1.46
N VAL A 264 18.99 12.26 -0.77
CA VAL A 264 17.68 11.97 -1.39
C VAL A 264 17.00 13.21 -1.98
N ASN A 265 17.35 14.39 -1.49
CA ASN A 265 16.82 15.67 -1.96
C ASN A 265 17.56 16.21 -3.19
N SER A 266 18.69 15.60 -3.56
CA SER A 266 19.51 16.04 -4.69
C SER A 266 19.01 15.45 -6.01
N THR A 267 19.09 16.26 -7.07
CA THR A 267 18.84 15.80 -8.45
C THR A 267 19.79 14.67 -8.86
N GLN A 268 20.99 14.61 -8.25
CA GLN A 268 21.96 13.53 -8.45
C GLN A 268 21.40 12.19 -7.97
N PHE A 269 20.82 12.13 -6.77
CA PHE A 269 20.24 10.90 -6.25
C PHE A 269 18.99 10.50 -7.06
N THR A 270 18.12 11.44 -7.40
CA THR A 270 16.94 11.14 -8.25
C THR A 270 17.31 10.74 -9.68
N SER A 271 18.57 10.90 -10.09
CA SER A 271 19.07 10.42 -11.39
C SER A 271 19.79 9.09 -11.31
N THR A 272 20.58 8.87 -10.24
CA THR A 272 21.47 7.71 -10.09
C THR A 272 20.87 6.59 -9.24
N GLY A 273 20.11 6.95 -8.20
CA GLY A 273 19.59 6.03 -7.21
C GLY A 273 20.66 5.27 -6.43
N GLN A 274 21.86 5.85 -6.29
CA GLN A 274 23.00 5.22 -5.66
C GLN A 274 22.77 5.05 -4.15
N LEU A 275 22.62 3.79 -3.69
CA LEU A 275 22.28 3.49 -2.30
C LEU A 275 23.39 3.85 -1.31
N SER A 276 24.65 3.82 -1.74
CA SER A 276 25.78 4.24 -0.89
C SER A 276 25.80 5.73 -0.54
N ASN A 277 24.89 6.52 -1.12
CA ASN A 277 24.72 7.93 -0.77
C ASN A 277 23.71 8.14 0.36
N LEU A 278 23.01 7.09 0.78
CA LEU A 278 22.05 7.13 1.87
C LEU A 278 22.76 6.91 3.21
N ASP A 279 22.17 7.45 4.27
CA ASP A 279 22.73 7.33 5.61
C ASP A 279 22.65 5.88 6.11
N GLU A 280 23.75 5.40 6.71
CA GLU A 280 23.89 4.01 7.15
C GLU A 280 22.82 3.56 8.17
N PRO A 281 22.41 4.37 9.16
CA PRO A 281 21.29 4.00 10.03
C PRO A 281 20.02 3.70 9.24
N PHE A 282 19.69 4.52 8.23
CA PHE A 282 18.51 4.28 7.39
C PHE A 282 18.62 2.97 6.61
N LEU A 283 19.76 2.72 5.98
CA LEU A 283 20.01 1.49 5.23
C LEU A 283 19.86 0.25 6.12
N ARG A 284 20.44 0.29 7.33
CA ARG A 284 20.35 -0.81 8.30
C ARG A 284 18.91 -1.10 8.70
N GLU A 285 18.15 -0.08 9.09
CA GLU A 285 16.78 -0.27 9.58
C GLU A 285 15.82 -0.69 8.46
N VAL A 286 15.94 -0.10 7.26
CA VAL A 286 15.15 -0.54 6.11
C VAL A 286 15.50 -1.96 5.69
N LYS A 287 16.77 -2.36 5.77
CA LYS A 287 17.20 -3.73 5.49
C LYS A 287 16.56 -4.72 6.45
N ASN A 288 16.53 -4.42 7.74
CA ASN A 288 15.89 -5.26 8.76
C ASN A 288 14.37 -5.32 8.58
N PHE A 289 13.74 -4.16 8.37
CA PHE A 289 12.30 -4.04 8.15
C PHE A 289 11.82 -4.85 6.94
N ILE A 290 12.42 -4.64 5.75
CA ILE A 290 11.99 -5.31 4.52
C ILE A 290 12.25 -6.83 4.59
N ARG A 291 13.36 -7.24 5.23
CA ARG A 291 13.61 -8.67 5.50
C ARG A 291 12.54 -9.28 6.37
N ASN A 292 12.19 -8.61 7.47
CA ASN A 292 11.15 -9.06 8.39
C ASN A 292 9.79 -9.16 7.66
N LEU A 293 9.42 -8.13 6.90
CA LEU A 293 8.14 -8.05 6.20
C LEU A 293 7.88 -9.23 5.25
N PHE A 294 8.92 -9.71 4.56
CA PHE A 294 8.82 -10.75 3.55
C PHE A 294 9.43 -12.09 3.97
N ALA A 295 9.81 -12.24 5.23
CA ALA A 295 10.27 -13.51 5.78
C ALA A 295 9.14 -14.54 5.78
N SER A 296 9.47 -15.81 5.51
CA SER A 296 8.49 -16.91 5.42
C SER A 296 7.57 -17.02 6.63
N GLU A 297 8.08 -16.75 7.82
CA GLU A 297 7.41 -16.80 9.12
C GLU A 297 6.41 -15.66 9.35
N ASN A 298 6.57 -14.55 8.61
CA ASN A 298 5.72 -13.37 8.71
C ASN A 298 4.71 -13.26 7.54
N LEU A 299 4.94 -14.03 6.47
CA LEU A 299 3.93 -14.28 5.43
C LEU A 299 2.90 -15.28 5.98
N ARG A 300 1.89 -14.77 6.70
CA ARG A 300 0.79 -15.55 7.28
C ARG A 300 -0.49 -15.31 6.48
N PRO A 301 -0.77 -16.12 5.45
CA PRO A 301 -1.90 -15.88 4.58
C PRO A 301 -3.20 -16.06 5.39
N PRO A 302 -4.14 -15.11 5.30
CA PRO A 302 -5.39 -15.22 6.04
C PRO A 302 -6.28 -16.32 5.47
N GLU A 303 -7.26 -16.75 6.26
CA GLU A 303 -8.28 -17.72 5.82
C GLU A 303 -9.12 -17.15 4.67
N THR A 304 -9.44 -15.86 4.74
CA THR A 304 -10.11 -15.11 3.69
C THR A 304 -9.19 -14.97 2.48
N LYS A 305 -9.40 -15.81 1.46
CA LYS A 305 -8.52 -15.85 0.28
C LYS A 305 -8.93 -14.79 -0.73
N LEU A 306 -7.99 -13.88 -1.02
CA LEU A 306 -8.03 -13.01 -2.19
C LEU A 306 -7.06 -13.55 -3.24
N THR A 307 -7.59 -14.08 -4.34
CA THR A 307 -6.78 -14.66 -5.42
C THR A 307 -6.48 -13.63 -6.51
N GLY A 308 -5.61 -13.96 -7.46
CA GLY A 308 -5.40 -13.13 -8.66
C GLY A 308 -6.72 -12.84 -9.38
N GLN A 309 -7.54 -13.87 -9.60
CA GLN A 309 -8.87 -13.72 -10.19
C GLN A 309 -9.78 -12.81 -9.35
N GLY A 310 -9.79 -12.99 -8.02
CA GLY A 310 -10.58 -12.16 -7.12
C GLY A 310 -10.21 -10.68 -7.17
N ILE A 311 -8.90 -10.35 -7.25
CA ILE A 311 -8.44 -8.97 -7.43
C ILE A 311 -8.92 -8.42 -8.78
N TYR A 312 -8.79 -9.19 -9.87
CA TYR A 312 -9.22 -8.76 -11.19
C TYR A 312 -10.74 -8.48 -11.23
N ASP A 313 -11.55 -9.38 -10.70
CA ASP A 313 -13.00 -9.25 -10.70
C ASP A 313 -13.47 -8.08 -9.84
N LEU A 314 -12.85 -7.89 -8.67
CA LEU A 314 -13.11 -6.74 -7.80
C LEU A 314 -12.78 -5.42 -8.51
N LEU A 315 -11.61 -5.32 -9.16
CA LEU A 315 -11.25 -4.13 -9.94
C LEU A 315 -12.25 -3.90 -11.08
N MET A 316 -12.62 -4.94 -11.83
CA MET A 316 -13.61 -4.81 -12.91
C MET A 316 -15.00 -4.38 -12.40
N SER A 317 -15.40 -4.78 -11.20
CA SER A 317 -16.71 -4.46 -10.63
C SER A 317 -16.88 -2.96 -10.30
N VAL A 318 -15.77 -2.25 -10.08
CA VAL A 318 -15.78 -0.81 -9.78
C VAL A 318 -15.58 0.08 -11.02
N ASP A 319 -15.33 -0.52 -12.19
CA ASP A 319 -15.16 0.23 -13.44
C ASP A 319 -16.45 0.98 -13.81
N GLY A 320 -16.36 2.29 -13.98
CA GLY A 320 -17.51 3.15 -14.29
C GLY A 320 -18.39 3.51 -13.10
N LYS A 321 -18.02 3.14 -11.86
CA LYS A 321 -18.73 3.58 -10.65
C LYS A 321 -18.37 5.01 -10.30
N VAL A 322 -19.33 5.75 -9.75
CA VAL A 322 -19.09 7.09 -9.23
C VAL A 322 -18.24 6.97 -7.98
N ALA A 323 -17.13 7.71 -7.92
CA ALA A 323 -16.37 7.93 -6.71
C ALA A 323 -17.10 8.98 -5.87
N ASP A 324 -18.14 8.55 -5.17
CA ASP A 324 -18.87 9.37 -4.21
C ASP A 324 -18.32 9.17 -2.78
N ASP A 325 -18.98 9.78 -1.81
CA ASP A 325 -18.60 9.70 -0.39
C ASP A 325 -19.02 8.37 0.27
N SER A 326 -19.24 7.31 -0.51
CA SER A 326 -19.53 5.96 0.00
C SER A 326 -18.90 4.87 -0.87
N LEU A 327 -18.66 3.71 -0.27
CA LEU A 327 -18.28 2.48 -0.99
C LEU A 327 -19.44 1.49 -1.15
N SER A 328 -20.68 2.01 -1.13
CA SER A 328 -21.90 1.20 -1.17
C SER A 328 -22.07 0.34 -2.43
N PHE A 329 -21.34 0.66 -3.51
CA PHE A 329 -21.35 -0.10 -4.75
C PHE A 329 -20.53 -1.40 -4.71
N LEU A 330 -19.70 -1.61 -3.68
CA LEU A 330 -18.84 -2.78 -3.55
C LEU A 330 -19.56 -3.94 -2.83
N ASN A 331 -19.64 -5.09 -3.50
CA ASN A 331 -20.09 -6.35 -2.89
C ASN A 331 -18.94 -7.35 -2.78
N LEU A 332 -18.30 -7.38 -1.62
CA LEU A 332 -17.04 -8.10 -1.41
C LEU A 332 -17.20 -9.61 -1.21
N THR A 333 -18.35 -10.08 -0.70
CA THR A 333 -18.65 -11.52 -0.55
C THR A 333 -18.45 -12.32 -1.85
N SER A 334 -18.57 -11.67 -3.01
CA SER A 334 -18.40 -12.31 -4.31
C SER A 334 -16.94 -12.52 -4.74
N PHE A 335 -15.97 -11.89 -4.08
CA PHE A 335 -14.55 -11.90 -4.48
C PHE A 335 -13.64 -12.63 -3.49
N PHE A 336 -14.05 -12.69 -2.23
CA PHE A 336 -13.35 -13.48 -1.22
C PHE A 336 -13.94 -14.89 -1.22
N TYR A 337 -13.11 -15.90 -1.48
CA TYR A 337 -13.57 -17.29 -1.43
C TYR A 337 -14.00 -17.64 -0.01
N HIS A 338 -15.25 -18.07 0.17
CA HIS A 338 -15.64 -18.84 1.34
C HIS A 338 -15.00 -20.23 1.28
N PRO A 339 -14.40 -20.75 2.37
CA PRO A 339 -14.00 -22.14 2.40
C PRO A 339 -15.23 -23.02 2.15
N ILE A 340 -15.10 -23.94 1.19
CA ILE A 340 -16.01 -25.07 1.07
C ILE A 340 -15.89 -25.85 2.39
N VAL A 341 -17.05 -26.09 3.00
CA VAL A 341 -17.34 -26.93 4.18
C VAL A 341 -16.38 -28.12 4.32
#